data_AF-A0A7C1W7J9-F1
#
_entry.id   AF-A0A7C1W7J9-F1
#
_cell.length_a   1.000
_cell.length_b   1.000
_cell.length_c   1.000
_cell.angle_alpha   90.00
_cell.angle_beta   90.00
_cell.angle_gamma   90.00
#
_symmetry.space_group_name_H-M   'P 1'
#
loop_
_entity.id
_entity.type
_entity.pdbx_description
1 polymer ?
#
loop_
_entity_poly.entity_id
_entity_poly.type
_entity_poly.pdbx_seq_one_letter_code
_entity_poly.pdbx_strand_id
1 'polypeptide(L)'
;GIPFVQIPTTLLAMVDSSVGGKTGINTAQGKNLVGAFYQPSMVLADIALLDSLPRRELLAGYAEIVKYGLINDAAFFSWLEKNGEKVLDRDAGALRHAIVTSCAAKAAIVAEDEREAGSRALLNLGHTFGHALEAAAGYGGKLVHGEGVAIGLRLAFDLSERLGLCPPEDAARVRGHLAAVGLPLTPEGAADALLDQMFQDKKVVDGGLTFILARGIGKAFIAHDVDRNDVLDLLRERIRDAI
;
A
#
# COMPACT_ATOMS: atom_id res chain seq x y z
N GLY A 1 3.56 -20.97 -21.93
CA GLY A 1 2.99 -20.90 -20.58
C GLY A 1 2.35 -22.24 -20.26
N ILE A 2 2.48 -22.70 -19.02
CA ILE A 2 1.79 -23.88 -18.49
C ILE A 2 0.83 -23.42 -17.37
N PRO A 3 -0.29 -24.12 -17.14
CA PRO A 3 -1.17 -23.82 -16.01
C PRO A 3 -0.41 -23.81 -14.68
N PHE A 4 -0.74 -22.87 -13.79
CA PHE A 4 -0.19 -22.81 -12.43
C PHE A 4 -1.26 -22.44 -11.42
N VAL A 5 -1.06 -22.84 -10.16
CA VAL A 5 -1.94 -22.56 -9.02
C VAL A 5 -1.13 -21.79 -7.98
N GLN A 6 -1.74 -20.77 -7.38
CA GLN A 6 -1.13 -20.05 -6.25
C GLN A 6 -1.72 -20.54 -4.93
N ILE A 7 -0.85 -20.86 -3.97
CA ILE A 7 -1.21 -21.18 -2.59
C ILE A 7 -0.52 -20.13 -1.71
N PRO A 8 -1.05 -18.90 -1.63
CA PRO A 8 -0.44 -17.83 -0.85
C PRO A 8 -0.48 -18.18 0.64
N THR A 9 0.67 -18.10 1.32
CA THR A 9 0.83 -18.45 2.74
C THR A 9 1.07 -17.24 3.65
N THR A 10 1.09 -16.04 3.09
CA THR A 10 1.16 -14.78 3.84
C THR A 10 -0.12 -13.99 3.61
N LEU A 11 -0.53 -13.17 4.58
CA LEU A 11 -1.71 -12.32 4.41
C LEU A 11 -1.54 -11.37 3.22
N LEU A 12 -0.34 -10.79 3.06
CA LEU A 12 0.01 -9.94 1.93
C LEU A 12 -0.24 -10.65 0.59
N ALA A 13 0.24 -11.90 0.44
CA ALA A 13 0.05 -12.63 -0.79
C ALA A 13 -1.42 -13.02 -1.04
N MET A 14 -2.17 -13.30 0.03
CA MET A 14 -3.60 -13.61 -0.07
C MET A 14 -4.42 -12.42 -0.57
N VAL A 15 -4.10 -11.19 -0.14
CA VAL A 15 -4.92 -10.00 -0.43
C VAL A 15 -4.43 -9.16 -1.61
N ASP A 16 -3.19 -9.38 -2.05
CA ASP A 16 -2.58 -8.58 -3.10
C ASP A 16 -1.97 -9.43 -4.22
N SER A 17 -0.83 -10.10 -3.99
CA SER A 17 -0.06 -10.72 -5.09
C SER A 17 -0.77 -11.88 -5.81
N SER A 18 -1.77 -12.48 -5.18
CA SER A 18 -2.55 -13.56 -5.79
C SER A 18 -3.62 -13.11 -6.79
N VAL A 19 -3.89 -11.81 -6.87
CA VAL A 19 -4.89 -11.24 -7.78
C VAL A 19 -4.21 -10.28 -8.76
N GLY A 20 -4.45 -10.48 -10.06
CA GLY A 20 -4.05 -9.56 -11.13
C GLY A 20 -2.88 -9.96 -12.03
N GLY A 21 -2.42 -11.21 -11.92
CA GLY A 21 -1.57 -11.88 -12.93
C GLY A 21 -0.15 -11.33 -13.11
N LYS A 22 0.26 -10.30 -12.37
CA LYS A 22 1.60 -9.72 -12.50
C LYS A 22 2.61 -10.63 -11.83
N THR A 23 3.50 -11.21 -12.62
CA THR A 23 4.65 -12.01 -12.16
C THR A 23 5.93 -11.30 -12.53
N GLY A 24 6.97 -11.38 -11.68
CA GLY A 24 8.23 -10.72 -11.96
C GLY A 24 9.35 -11.13 -11.00
N ILE A 25 10.58 -10.81 -11.39
CA ILE A 25 11.79 -10.96 -10.58
C ILE A 25 12.52 -9.63 -10.49
N ASN A 26 13.27 -9.46 -9.39
CA ASN A 26 14.15 -8.33 -9.21
C ASN A 26 15.43 -8.52 -10.05
N THR A 27 16.01 -7.43 -10.51
CA THR A 27 17.35 -7.39 -11.10
C THR A 27 18.23 -6.42 -10.31
N ALA A 28 19.53 -6.40 -10.59
CA ALA A 28 20.44 -5.43 -9.97
C ALA A 28 20.04 -3.97 -10.28
N GLN A 29 19.27 -3.74 -11.34
CA GLN A 29 18.83 -2.42 -11.79
C GLN A 29 17.48 -2.00 -11.21
N GLY A 30 16.74 -2.88 -10.54
CA GLY A 30 15.45 -2.52 -9.93
C GLY A 30 14.53 -3.70 -9.62
N LYS A 31 13.44 -3.39 -8.91
CA LYS A 31 12.41 -4.36 -8.53
C LYS A 31 11.48 -4.70 -9.70
N ASN A 32 11.11 -5.98 -9.82
CA ASN A 32 10.11 -6.49 -10.77
C ASN A 32 10.29 -6.07 -12.25
N LEU A 33 11.54 -5.81 -12.69
CA LEU A 33 11.82 -5.30 -14.05
C LEU A 33 11.70 -6.36 -15.15
N VAL A 34 11.76 -7.65 -14.80
CA VAL A 34 11.62 -8.77 -15.75
C VAL A 34 10.46 -9.64 -15.29
N GLY A 35 9.44 -9.81 -16.14
CA GLY A 35 8.22 -10.48 -15.73
C GLY A 35 7.21 -10.70 -16.87
N ALA A 36 6.04 -11.19 -16.50
CA ALA A 36 4.92 -11.42 -17.40
C ALA A 36 3.58 -11.19 -16.70
N PHE A 37 2.57 -10.75 -17.47
CA PHE A 37 1.17 -10.85 -17.05
C PHE A 37 0.64 -12.24 -17.39
N TYR A 38 0.47 -13.10 -16.39
CA TYR A 38 0.05 -14.49 -16.52
C TYR A 38 -0.86 -14.89 -15.35
N GLN A 39 -2.14 -15.13 -15.64
CA GLN A 39 -3.15 -15.43 -14.62
C GLN A 39 -3.03 -16.88 -14.11
N PRO A 40 -3.17 -17.13 -12.79
CA PRO A 40 -3.25 -18.48 -12.25
C PRO A 40 -4.56 -19.16 -12.66
N SER A 41 -4.53 -20.49 -12.76
CA SER A 41 -5.73 -21.30 -12.96
C SER A 41 -6.60 -21.39 -11.69
N MET A 42 -5.99 -21.18 -10.52
CA MET A 42 -6.66 -21.17 -9.22
C MET A 42 -5.79 -20.47 -8.17
N VAL A 43 -6.44 -19.81 -7.20
CA VAL A 43 -5.82 -19.36 -5.96
C VAL A 43 -6.49 -20.09 -4.79
N LEU A 44 -5.70 -20.74 -3.93
CA LEU A 44 -6.18 -21.39 -2.71
C LEU A 44 -5.62 -20.65 -1.48
N ALA A 45 -6.40 -19.73 -0.93
CA ALA A 45 -6.06 -18.97 0.27
C ALA A 45 -6.61 -19.68 1.53
N ASP A 46 -5.84 -20.63 2.07
CA ASP A 46 -6.17 -21.29 3.35
C ASP A 46 -5.72 -20.42 4.52
N ILE A 47 -6.69 -19.84 5.23
CA ILE A 47 -6.43 -18.92 6.35
C ILE A 47 -5.73 -19.59 7.54
N ALA A 48 -5.80 -20.93 7.67
CA ALA A 48 -5.10 -21.65 8.74
C ALA A 48 -3.58 -21.58 8.58
N LEU A 49 -3.08 -21.35 7.36
CA LEU A 49 -1.65 -21.14 7.12
C LEU A 49 -1.11 -19.87 7.79
N LEU A 50 -1.98 -18.92 8.15
CA LEU A 50 -1.59 -17.69 8.83
C LEU A 50 -1.30 -17.90 10.33
N ASP A 51 -1.66 -19.06 10.92
CA ASP A 51 -1.42 -19.36 12.33
C ASP A 51 0.07 -19.39 12.68
N SER A 52 0.92 -19.82 11.75
CA SER A 52 2.37 -19.82 11.90
C SER A 52 3.04 -18.53 11.40
N LEU A 53 2.30 -17.61 10.78
CA LEU A 53 2.84 -16.39 10.22
C LEU A 53 3.27 -15.42 11.34
N PRO A 54 4.51 -14.91 11.32
CA PRO A 54 4.95 -13.91 12.29
C PRO A 54 4.03 -12.70 12.33
N ARG A 55 3.80 -12.14 13.52
CA ARG A 55 2.93 -10.97 13.72
C ARG A 55 3.31 -9.79 12.82
N ARG A 56 4.61 -9.55 12.64
CA ARG A 56 5.14 -8.48 11.76
C ARG A 56 4.69 -8.67 10.30
N GLU A 57 4.74 -9.89 9.79
CA GLU A 57 4.30 -10.21 8.42
C GLU A 57 2.77 -10.16 8.28
N LEU A 58 2.04 -10.52 9.34
CA LEU A 58 0.58 -10.37 9.38
C LEU A 58 0.19 -8.88 9.32
N LEU A 59 0.86 -8.02 10.09
CA LEU A 59 0.69 -6.57 10.03
C LEU A 59 1.05 -6.01 8.64
N ALA A 60 2.14 -6.48 8.05
CA ALA A 60 2.53 -6.06 6.71
C ALA A 60 1.43 -6.34 5.66
N GLY A 61 0.80 -7.52 5.72
CA GLY A 61 -0.36 -7.81 4.86
C GLY A 61 -1.59 -6.98 5.21
N TYR A 62 -1.80 -6.65 6.48
CA TYR A 62 -2.92 -5.82 6.92
C TYR A 62 -2.85 -4.38 6.41
N ALA A 63 -1.65 -3.82 6.21
CA ALA A 63 -1.49 -2.49 5.60
C ALA A 63 -2.13 -2.42 4.20
N GLU A 64 -2.02 -3.49 3.40
CA GLU A 64 -2.68 -3.58 2.10
C GLU A 64 -4.20 -3.71 2.21
N ILE A 65 -4.70 -4.40 3.23
CA ILE A 65 -6.14 -4.48 3.51
C ILE A 65 -6.70 -3.08 3.78
N VAL A 66 -6.00 -2.29 4.61
CA VAL A 66 -6.37 -0.90 4.88
C VAL A 66 -6.35 -0.07 3.59
N LYS A 67 -5.32 -0.22 2.75
CA LYS A 67 -5.22 0.48 1.46
C LYS A 67 -6.48 0.36 0.61
N TYR A 68 -7.08 -0.84 0.49
CA TYR A 68 -8.31 -1.01 -0.30
C TYR A 68 -9.48 -0.18 0.22
N GLY A 69 -9.68 -0.12 1.54
CA GLY A 69 -10.70 0.74 2.14
C GLY A 69 -10.45 2.24 1.88
N LEU A 70 -9.18 2.65 1.85
CA LEU A 70 -8.80 4.02 1.57
C LEU A 70 -8.95 4.42 0.10
N ILE A 71 -8.82 3.46 -0.82
CA ILE A 71 -8.91 3.72 -2.26
C ILE A 71 -10.34 4.09 -2.67
N ASN A 72 -11.31 3.20 -2.47
CA ASN A 72 -12.67 3.37 -2.98
C ASN A 72 -13.78 2.76 -2.10
N ASP A 73 -13.49 2.37 -0.85
CA ASP A 73 -14.48 1.73 0.02
C ASP A 73 -14.42 2.23 1.49
N ALA A 74 -15.06 3.37 1.71
CA ALA A 74 -15.13 3.98 3.05
C ALA A 74 -15.89 3.11 4.08
N ALA A 75 -16.82 2.28 3.62
CA ALA A 75 -17.56 1.36 4.50
C ALA A 75 -16.65 0.24 5.00
N PHE A 76 -15.79 -0.29 4.13
CA PHE A 76 -14.78 -1.27 4.50
C PHE A 76 -13.74 -0.68 5.45
N PHE A 77 -13.25 0.54 5.22
CA PHE A 77 -12.38 1.21 6.20
C PHE A 77 -13.06 1.35 7.57
N SER A 78 -14.32 1.78 7.60
CA SER A 78 -15.10 1.90 8.84
C SER A 78 -15.36 0.54 9.52
N TRP A 79 -15.38 -0.55 8.75
CA TRP A 79 -15.42 -1.92 9.28
C TRP A 79 -14.07 -2.33 9.88
N LEU A 80 -12.95 -1.96 9.24
CA LEU A 80 -11.59 -2.22 9.74
C LEU A 80 -11.32 -1.48 11.04
N GLU A 81 -11.78 -0.24 11.21
CA GLU A 81 -11.70 0.50 12.48
C GLU A 81 -12.32 -0.28 13.65
N LYS A 82 -13.34 -1.11 13.39
CA LYS A 82 -14.05 -1.89 14.42
C LYS A 82 -13.56 -3.33 14.57
N ASN A 83 -12.94 -3.90 13.54
CA ASN A 83 -12.61 -5.32 13.47
C ASN A 83 -11.13 -5.60 13.19
N GLY A 84 -10.30 -4.57 13.06
CA GLY A 84 -8.88 -4.70 12.73
C GLY A 84 -8.13 -5.59 13.70
N GLU A 85 -8.33 -5.39 15.01
CA GLU A 85 -7.77 -6.27 16.04
C GLU A 85 -8.19 -7.72 15.86
N LYS A 86 -9.47 -8.00 15.55
CA LYS A 86 -9.95 -9.37 15.29
C LYS A 86 -9.27 -10.00 14.08
N VAL A 87 -9.07 -9.25 12.98
CA VAL A 87 -8.32 -9.73 11.81
C VAL A 87 -6.90 -10.11 12.23
N LEU A 88 -6.29 -9.27 13.05
CA LEU A 88 -4.91 -9.36 13.51
C LEU A 88 -4.69 -10.44 14.59
N ASP A 89 -5.75 -10.79 15.32
CA ASP A 89 -5.84 -11.92 16.24
C ASP A 89 -6.27 -13.22 15.54
N ARG A 90 -6.41 -13.19 14.20
CA ARG A 90 -6.78 -14.32 13.35
C ARG A 90 -8.17 -14.90 13.65
N ASP A 91 -9.11 -14.06 14.07
CA ASP A 91 -10.52 -14.45 14.09
C ASP A 91 -10.95 -14.89 12.70
N ALA A 92 -11.38 -16.15 12.55
CA ALA A 92 -11.62 -16.76 11.25
C ALA A 92 -12.69 -16.02 10.43
N GLY A 93 -13.69 -15.44 11.10
CA GLY A 93 -14.76 -14.68 10.45
C GLY A 93 -14.26 -13.34 9.92
N ALA A 94 -13.61 -12.55 10.78
CA ALA A 94 -13.06 -11.25 10.43
C ALA A 94 -11.97 -11.37 9.35
N LEU A 95 -11.05 -12.33 9.52
CA LEU A 95 -9.95 -12.56 8.59
C LEU A 95 -10.47 -12.97 7.19
N ARG A 96 -11.45 -13.88 7.13
CA ARG A 96 -12.08 -14.26 5.86
C ARG A 96 -12.79 -13.08 5.20
N HIS A 97 -13.54 -12.29 5.97
CA HIS A 97 -14.20 -11.11 5.44
C HIS A 97 -13.18 -10.13 4.85
N ALA A 98 -12.11 -9.82 5.58
CA ALA A 98 -11.08 -8.90 5.13
C ALA A 98 -10.41 -9.39 3.83
N ILE A 99 -10.01 -10.67 3.77
CA ILE A 99 -9.37 -11.25 2.58
C ILE A 99 -10.31 -11.22 1.37
N VAL A 100 -11.56 -11.66 1.53
CA VAL A 100 -12.53 -11.69 0.41
C VAL A 100 -12.81 -10.28 -0.10
N THR A 101 -13.02 -9.30 0.78
CA THR A 101 -13.26 -7.92 0.40
C THR A 101 -12.06 -7.31 -0.32
N SER A 102 -10.83 -7.55 0.16
CA SER A 102 -9.60 -7.09 -0.51
C SER A 102 -9.42 -7.72 -1.89
N CYS A 103 -9.63 -9.03 -2.03
CA CYS A 103 -9.56 -9.71 -3.33
C CYS A 103 -10.61 -9.17 -4.30
N ALA A 104 -11.83 -8.94 -3.84
CA ALA A 104 -12.90 -8.37 -4.67
C ALA A 104 -12.55 -6.93 -5.12
N ALA A 105 -12.02 -6.10 -4.22
CA ALA A 105 -11.58 -4.75 -4.54
C ALA A 105 -10.48 -4.74 -5.61
N LYS A 106 -9.42 -5.56 -5.43
CA LYS A 106 -8.35 -5.66 -6.43
C LYS A 106 -8.85 -6.22 -7.76
N ALA A 107 -9.68 -7.27 -7.73
CA ALA A 107 -10.24 -7.87 -8.94
C ALA A 107 -11.08 -6.86 -9.72
N ALA A 108 -11.89 -6.03 -9.05
CA ALA A 108 -12.68 -4.98 -9.70
C ALA A 108 -11.78 -3.95 -10.41
N ILE A 109 -10.74 -3.46 -9.73
CA ILE A 109 -9.78 -2.50 -10.31
C ILE A 109 -9.00 -3.11 -11.47
N VAL A 110 -8.54 -4.37 -11.34
CA VAL A 110 -7.81 -5.07 -12.41
C VAL A 110 -8.73 -5.36 -13.61
N ALA A 111 -10.01 -5.68 -13.38
CA ALA A 111 -10.96 -5.94 -14.46
C ALA A 111 -11.26 -4.66 -15.26
N GLU A 112 -11.25 -3.50 -14.61
CA GLU A 112 -11.36 -2.20 -15.27
C GLU A 112 -10.09 -1.83 -16.06
N ASP A 113 -8.91 -2.17 -15.54
CA ASP A 113 -7.62 -1.83 -16.14
C ASP A 113 -6.56 -2.94 -15.93
N GLU A 114 -6.58 -3.97 -16.77
CA GLU A 114 -5.68 -5.12 -16.63
C GLU A 114 -4.21 -4.76 -16.90
N ARG A 115 -3.93 -3.72 -17.71
CA ARG A 115 -2.57 -3.41 -18.18
C ARG A 115 -1.95 -2.15 -17.57
N GLU A 116 -2.54 -1.61 -16.50
CA GLU A 116 -2.02 -0.45 -15.75
C GLU A 116 -1.93 0.82 -16.60
N ALA A 117 -2.97 1.12 -17.39
CA ALA A 117 -3.07 2.32 -18.24
C ALA A 117 -3.85 3.48 -17.61
N GLY A 118 -4.54 3.26 -16.48
CA GLY A 118 -5.45 4.22 -15.86
C GLY A 118 -5.75 3.90 -14.39
N SER A 119 -6.97 3.42 -14.10
CA SER A 119 -7.48 3.29 -12.72
C SER A 119 -6.69 2.32 -11.84
N ARG A 120 -5.95 1.36 -12.43
CA ARG A 120 -5.09 0.46 -11.64
C ARG A 120 -3.94 1.17 -10.95
N ALA A 121 -3.58 2.38 -11.38
CA ALA A 121 -2.62 3.22 -10.68
C ALA A 121 -3.07 3.54 -9.24
N LEU A 122 -4.36 3.54 -8.93
CA LEU A 122 -4.88 3.78 -7.57
C LEU A 122 -4.38 2.75 -6.56
N LEU A 123 -4.04 1.53 -7.00
CA LEU A 123 -3.42 0.50 -6.14
C LEU A 123 -2.04 0.94 -5.61
N ASN A 124 -1.43 1.98 -6.17
CA ASN A 124 -0.18 2.55 -5.69
C ASN A 124 -0.38 3.61 -4.59
N LEU A 125 -1.57 3.73 -3.99
CA LEU A 125 -1.76 4.55 -2.79
C LEU A 125 -0.72 4.19 -1.72
N GLY A 126 0.03 5.20 -1.28
CA GLY A 126 1.15 5.07 -0.36
C GLY A 126 2.46 4.50 -0.94
N HIS A 127 2.45 3.91 -2.15
CA HIS A 127 3.61 3.19 -2.68
C HIS A 127 4.75 4.11 -3.13
N THR A 128 4.47 5.32 -3.62
CA THR A 128 5.53 6.30 -3.97
C THR A 128 6.42 6.59 -2.76
N PHE A 129 5.80 6.82 -1.60
CA PHE A 129 6.51 7.01 -0.34
C PHE A 129 7.14 5.70 0.17
N GLY A 130 6.37 4.62 0.17
CA GLY A 130 6.82 3.32 0.67
C GLY A 130 8.05 2.80 -0.06
N HIS A 131 8.08 2.86 -1.39
CA HIS A 131 9.24 2.44 -2.18
C HIS A 131 10.48 3.27 -1.89
N ALA A 132 10.35 4.59 -1.72
CA ALA A 132 11.48 5.44 -1.35
C ALA A 132 12.04 5.08 0.04
N LEU A 133 11.19 4.78 1.00
CA LEU A 133 11.57 4.33 2.35
C LEU A 133 12.25 2.95 2.30
N GLU A 134 11.70 2.00 1.54
CA GLU A 134 12.29 0.67 1.36
C GLU A 134 13.66 0.74 0.68
N ALA A 135 13.80 1.61 -0.33
CA ALA A 135 15.07 1.87 -1.01
C ALA A 135 16.11 2.45 -0.04
N ALA A 136 15.73 3.45 0.75
CA ALA A 136 16.59 4.03 1.78
C ALA A 136 16.97 3.02 2.88
N ALA A 137 16.10 2.06 3.18
CA ALA A 137 16.36 0.96 4.11
C ALA A 137 17.23 -0.17 3.50
N GLY A 138 17.58 -0.09 2.22
CA GLY A 138 18.49 -1.01 1.53
C GLY A 138 17.91 -2.40 1.25
N TYR A 139 16.57 -2.57 1.27
CA TYR A 139 15.87 -3.83 0.98
C TYR A 139 16.30 -5.06 1.80
N GLY A 140 17.06 -4.88 2.89
CA GLY A 140 17.61 -5.95 3.72
C GLY A 140 16.69 -6.45 4.85
N GLY A 141 15.38 -6.21 4.77
CA GLY A 141 14.41 -6.61 5.79
C GLY A 141 14.34 -5.72 7.04
N LYS A 142 15.13 -4.63 7.09
CA LYS A 142 15.01 -3.60 8.14
C LYS A 142 13.60 -2.99 8.13
N LEU A 143 13.09 -2.66 6.95
CA LEU A 143 11.70 -2.26 6.70
C LEU A 143 11.07 -3.27 5.75
N VAL A 144 10.00 -3.95 6.15
CA VAL A 144 9.27 -4.84 5.23
C VAL A 144 8.26 -4.04 4.42
N HIS A 145 7.86 -4.56 3.26
CA HIS A 145 7.04 -3.82 2.29
C HIS A 145 5.78 -3.20 2.92
N GLY A 146 4.99 -3.98 3.65
CA GLY A 146 3.77 -3.47 4.28
C GLY A 146 3.99 -2.39 5.34
N GLU A 147 5.15 -2.34 5.98
CA GLU A 147 5.53 -1.23 6.87
C GLU A 147 5.78 0.04 6.07
N GLY A 148 6.51 -0.07 4.96
CA GLY A 148 6.72 1.04 4.02
C GLY A 148 5.39 1.56 3.45
N VAL A 149 4.48 0.65 3.08
CA VAL A 149 3.13 0.99 2.64
C VAL A 149 2.36 1.70 3.75
N ALA A 150 2.37 1.21 4.99
CA ALA A 150 1.66 1.86 6.10
C ALA A 150 2.14 3.31 6.35
N ILE A 151 3.46 3.53 6.39
CA ILE A 151 4.04 4.88 6.49
C ILE A 151 3.62 5.71 5.28
N GLY A 152 3.66 5.12 4.08
CA GLY A 152 3.25 5.78 2.85
C GLY A 152 1.77 6.15 2.79
N LEU A 153 0.86 5.34 3.34
CA LEU A 153 -0.57 5.64 3.46
C LEU A 153 -0.76 6.86 4.35
N ARG A 154 -0.11 6.91 5.51
CA ARG A 154 -0.08 8.10 6.36
C ARG A 154 0.40 9.32 5.58
N LEU A 155 1.57 9.23 4.93
CA LEU A 155 2.16 10.37 4.23
C LEU A 155 1.28 10.86 3.07
N ALA A 156 0.62 9.97 2.35
CA ALA A 156 -0.32 10.34 1.29
C ALA A 156 -1.53 11.11 1.85
N PHE A 157 -2.08 10.68 3.00
CA PHE A 157 -3.18 11.40 3.66
C PHE A 157 -2.73 12.72 4.29
N ASP A 158 -1.55 12.76 4.93
CA ASP A 158 -0.97 13.99 5.49
C ASP A 158 -0.69 15.01 4.39
N LEU A 159 -0.19 14.58 3.22
CA LEU A 159 0.01 15.45 2.05
C LEU A 159 -1.33 15.94 1.50
N SER A 160 -2.32 15.07 1.41
CA SER A 160 -3.66 15.43 0.95
C SER A 160 -4.33 16.45 1.87
N GLU A 161 -4.15 16.32 3.19
CA GLU A 161 -4.60 17.29 4.21
C GLU A 161 -3.88 18.62 4.02
N ARG A 162 -2.55 18.62 3.94
CA ARG A 162 -1.71 19.82 3.75
C ARG A 162 -2.12 20.62 2.51
N LEU A 163 -2.44 19.94 1.42
CA LEU A 163 -2.86 20.55 0.16
C LEU A 163 -4.34 20.98 0.16
N GLY A 164 -5.08 20.81 1.27
CA GLY A 164 -6.51 21.13 1.37
C GLY A 164 -7.41 20.21 0.55
N LEU A 165 -6.93 19.02 0.18
CA LEU A 165 -7.63 18.06 -0.69
C LEU A 165 -8.45 17.05 0.12
N CYS A 166 -7.98 16.71 1.33
CA CYS A 166 -8.59 15.76 2.25
C CYS A 166 -9.00 16.45 3.55
N PRO A 167 -10.17 16.12 4.13
CA PRO A 167 -10.54 16.62 5.45
C PRO A 167 -9.52 16.20 6.53
N PRO A 168 -9.13 17.09 7.45
CA PRO A 168 -8.21 16.77 8.55
C PRO A 168 -8.69 15.61 9.42
N GLU A 169 -10.01 15.48 9.64
CA GLU A 169 -10.59 14.39 10.41
C GLU A 169 -10.35 13.01 9.77
N ASP A 170 -10.37 12.93 8.44
CA ASP A 170 -10.13 11.69 7.72
C ASP A 170 -8.66 11.30 7.80
N ALA A 171 -7.74 12.25 7.62
CA ALA A 171 -6.31 12.00 7.80
C ALA A 171 -5.99 11.57 9.26
N ALA A 172 -6.64 12.20 10.25
CA ALA A 172 -6.52 11.81 11.65
C ALA A 172 -7.06 10.40 11.93
N ARG A 173 -8.18 10.00 11.32
CA ARG A 173 -8.72 8.63 11.42
C ARG A 173 -7.77 7.59 10.83
N VAL A 174 -7.19 7.86 9.65
CA VAL A 174 -6.19 6.96 9.05
C VAL A 174 -4.98 6.79 9.96
N ARG A 175 -4.41 7.90 10.45
CA ARG A 175 -3.29 7.86 11.42
C ARG A 175 -3.66 7.07 12.68
N GLY A 176 -4.83 7.36 13.25
CA GLY A 176 -5.33 6.72 14.47
C GLY A 176 -5.52 5.22 14.30
N HIS A 177 -6.12 4.78 13.20
CA HIS A 177 -6.34 3.37 12.93
C HIS A 177 -5.03 2.61 12.73
N LEU A 178 -4.13 3.11 11.87
CA LEU A 178 -2.83 2.49 11.61
C LEU A 178 -1.98 2.39 12.91
N ALA A 179 -2.00 3.43 13.75
CA ALA A 179 -1.35 3.40 15.06
C ALA A 179 -1.98 2.35 16.00
N ALA A 180 -3.31 2.34 16.10
CA ALA A 180 -4.05 1.45 17.01
C ALA A 180 -3.79 -0.03 16.71
N VAL A 181 -3.64 -0.39 15.42
CA VAL A 181 -3.32 -1.77 15.02
C VAL A 181 -1.84 -2.14 15.18
N GLY A 182 -0.97 -1.17 15.50
CA GLY A 182 0.46 -1.37 15.72
C GLY A 182 1.32 -1.31 14.46
N LEU A 183 0.87 -0.64 13.39
CA LEU A 183 1.70 -0.39 12.21
C LEU A 183 2.66 0.79 12.46
N PRO A 184 3.88 0.76 11.90
CA PRO A 184 4.79 1.89 12.00
C PRO A 184 4.27 3.05 11.16
N LEU A 185 4.39 4.25 11.72
CA LEU A 185 3.94 5.48 11.07
C LEU A 185 5.08 6.44 10.75
N THR A 186 6.24 6.23 11.34
CA THR A 186 7.32 7.20 11.33
C THR A 186 8.24 6.96 10.14
N PRO A 187 8.39 7.93 9.22
CA PRO A 187 9.39 7.82 8.16
C PRO A 187 10.81 7.93 8.74
N GLU A 188 11.70 7.04 8.31
CA GLU A 188 13.13 7.11 8.60
C GLU A 188 13.92 7.45 7.33
N GLY A 189 14.99 8.25 7.49
CA GLY A 189 15.90 8.63 6.40
C GLY A 189 16.09 10.13 6.28
N ALA A 190 16.90 10.56 5.31
CA ALA A 190 17.05 11.98 4.99
C ALA A 190 15.94 12.41 4.02
N ALA A 191 15.21 13.48 4.36
CA ALA A 191 14.08 13.96 3.56
C ALA A 191 14.44 14.20 2.09
N ASP A 192 15.58 14.87 1.85
CA ASP A 192 16.06 15.15 0.49
C ASP A 192 16.40 13.86 -0.28
N ALA A 193 16.99 12.86 0.38
CA ALA A 193 17.29 11.58 -0.26
C ALA A 193 16.02 10.76 -0.58
N LEU A 194 15.04 10.76 0.33
CA LEU A 194 13.75 10.11 0.09
C LEU A 194 13.01 10.77 -1.08
N LEU A 195 13.02 12.10 -1.11
CA LEU A 195 12.45 12.87 -2.22
C LEU A 195 13.17 12.52 -3.52
N ASP A 196 14.50 12.52 -3.57
CA ASP A 196 15.23 12.14 -4.78
C ASP A 196 14.87 10.73 -5.26
N GLN A 197 14.72 9.76 -4.36
CA GLN A 197 14.29 8.41 -4.70
C GLN A 197 12.89 8.38 -5.35
N MET A 198 11.94 9.18 -4.87
CA MET A 198 10.60 9.27 -5.48
C MET A 198 10.65 9.83 -6.90
N PHE A 199 11.65 10.65 -7.22
CA PHE A 199 11.81 11.30 -8.53
C PHE A 199 12.76 10.54 -9.49
N GLN A 200 13.38 9.43 -9.06
CA GLN A 200 14.24 8.62 -9.91
C GLN A 200 13.47 7.65 -10.83
N ASP A 201 12.18 7.40 -10.56
CA ASP A 201 11.38 6.46 -11.35
C ASP A 201 10.88 7.10 -12.66
N LYS A 202 11.28 6.48 -13.78
CA LYS A 202 11.12 7.02 -15.14
C LYS A 202 9.69 6.92 -15.65
N LYS A 203 8.84 7.90 -15.31
CA LYS A 203 7.74 8.38 -16.17
C LYS A 203 7.46 9.87 -15.93
N VAL A 204 8.51 10.69 -16.01
CA VAL A 204 8.38 12.11 -16.29
C VAL A 204 8.04 12.26 -17.77
N VAL A 205 6.78 11.99 -18.14
CA VAL A 205 6.21 12.58 -19.35
C VAL A 205 5.63 13.90 -18.86
N ASP A 206 6.28 15.01 -19.19
CA ASP A 206 5.89 16.40 -18.86
C ASP A 206 6.16 16.95 -17.44
N GLY A 207 7.18 16.46 -16.73
CA GLY A 207 7.83 17.23 -15.65
C GLY A 207 7.24 17.09 -14.24
N GLY A 208 6.04 16.54 -14.07
CA GLY A 208 5.38 16.37 -12.76
C GLY A 208 5.47 14.97 -12.16
N LEU A 209 5.59 14.88 -10.82
CA LEU A 209 5.50 13.61 -10.11
C LEU A 209 4.03 13.19 -9.99
N THR A 210 3.72 11.95 -10.37
CA THR A 210 2.37 11.38 -10.19
C THR A 210 2.28 10.70 -8.82
N PHE A 211 1.38 11.19 -7.98
CA PHE A 211 1.03 10.57 -6.71
C PHE A 211 -0.37 9.98 -6.77
N ILE A 212 -0.64 9.05 -5.85
CA ILE A 212 -2.00 8.69 -5.49
C ILE A 212 -2.30 9.36 -4.16
N LEU A 213 -3.22 10.33 -4.19
CA LEU A 213 -3.66 11.11 -3.04
C LEU A 213 -5.13 10.80 -2.73
N ALA A 214 -5.70 11.44 -1.70
CA ALA A 214 -7.07 11.19 -1.27
C ALA A 214 -7.89 12.48 -1.16
N ARG A 215 -9.17 12.41 -1.52
CA ARG A 215 -10.19 13.44 -1.21
C ARG A 215 -10.96 13.15 0.08
N GLY A 216 -10.45 12.21 0.88
CA GLY A 216 -11.13 11.60 2.01
C GLY A 216 -11.03 10.08 1.94
N ILE A 217 -11.49 9.41 3.00
CA ILE A 217 -11.48 7.95 3.10
C ILE A 217 -12.36 7.34 1.99
N GLY A 218 -11.81 6.38 1.24
CA GLY A 218 -12.50 5.72 0.13
C GLY A 218 -12.62 6.60 -1.12
N LYS A 219 -11.76 7.62 -1.26
CA LYS A 219 -11.77 8.57 -2.39
C LYS A 219 -10.36 8.89 -2.87
N ALA A 220 -9.56 7.86 -3.16
CA ALA A 220 -8.25 8.05 -3.76
C ALA A 220 -8.34 8.50 -5.21
N PHE A 221 -7.36 9.27 -5.65
CA PHE A 221 -7.27 9.76 -7.03
C PHE A 221 -5.81 9.95 -7.45
N ILE A 222 -5.59 9.99 -8.77
CA ILE A 222 -4.30 10.27 -9.37
C ILE A 222 -4.07 11.77 -9.35
N ALA A 223 -3.05 12.23 -8.62
CA ALA A 223 -2.61 13.61 -8.56
C ALA A 223 -1.38 13.80 -9.44
N HIS A 224 -1.46 14.73 -10.39
CA HIS A 224 -0.35 15.15 -11.23
C HIS A 224 0.26 16.44 -10.70
N ASP A 225 1.50 16.71 -11.07
CA ASP A 225 2.18 17.99 -10.83
C ASP A 225 2.24 18.43 -9.36
N VAL A 226 2.39 17.46 -8.44
CA VAL A 226 2.57 17.75 -7.01
C VAL A 226 3.89 18.49 -6.81
N ASP A 227 3.83 19.66 -6.17
CA ASP A 227 5.01 20.49 -5.91
C ASP A 227 6.01 19.74 -5.03
N ARG A 228 7.26 19.70 -5.50
CA ARG A 228 8.37 19.05 -4.82
C ARG A 228 8.61 19.63 -3.42
N ASN A 229 8.39 20.93 -3.22
CA ASN A 229 8.55 21.60 -1.93
C ASN A 229 7.50 21.15 -0.92
N ASP A 230 6.25 20.96 -1.34
CA ASP A 230 5.19 20.45 -0.46
C ASP A 230 5.52 19.08 0.09
N VAL A 231 6.08 18.20 -0.76
CA VAL A 231 6.54 16.86 -0.36
C VAL A 231 7.75 16.96 0.57
N LEU A 232 8.73 17.80 0.25
CA LEU A 232 9.96 17.96 1.04
C LEU A 232 9.66 18.48 2.45
N ASP A 233 8.83 19.51 2.55
CA ASP A 233 8.45 20.11 3.82
C ASP A 233 7.65 19.13 4.68
N LEU A 234 6.72 18.38 4.07
CA LEU A 234 6.02 17.30 4.76
C LEU A 234 7.00 16.25 5.31
N LEU A 235 7.96 15.78 4.50
CA LEU A 235 8.95 14.80 4.94
C LEU A 235 9.78 15.36 6.11
N ARG A 236 10.24 16.61 6.03
CA ARG A 236 11.00 17.27 7.10
C ARG A 236 10.20 17.40 8.39
N GLU A 237 8.91 17.66 8.32
CA GLU A 237 8.03 17.68 9.49
C GLU A 237 7.88 16.28 10.09
N ARG A 238 7.49 15.28 9.28
CA ARG A 238 7.18 13.94 9.80
C ARG A 238 8.39 13.14 10.26
N ILE A 239 9.58 13.45 9.75
CA ILE A 239 10.84 12.88 10.24
C ILE A 239 11.27 13.57 11.55
N ARG A 240 10.95 14.87 11.76
CA ARG A 240 11.27 15.56 13.03
C ARG A 240 10.32 15.19 14.15
N ASP A 241 9.05 14.95 13.87
CA ASP A 241 8.04 14.47 14.84
C ASP A 241 8.43 13.09 15.45
N ALA A 242 9.44 12.42 14.89
CA ALA A 242 9.99 11.13 15.32
C ALA A 242 11.04 11.18 16.44
N ILE A 243 11.65 12.36 16.65
CA ILE A 243 12.84 12.58 17.49
C ILE A 243 12.41 13.28 18.78
#